data_AF-A0A2E3VXI5-F1
#
_entry.id   AF-A0A2E3VXI5-F1
#
_cell.length_a   1.000
_cell.length_b   1.000
_cell.length_c   1.000
_cell.angle_alpha   90.00
_cell.angle_beta   90.00
_cell.angle_gamma   90.00
#
_symmetry.space_group_name_H-M   'P 1'
#
loop_
_entity.id
_entity.type
_entity.pdbx_description
1 polymer ?
#
loop_
_entity_poly.entity_id
_entity_poly.type
_entity_poly.pdbx_seq_one_letter_code
_entity_poly.pdbx_strand_id
1 'polypeptide(L)'
;MRFSLLGALFLFSVNTYAIGDINCERSDGNALLEVEYINDTQAGVSEVSGDVGWAVTATYEKLVLPTKPNTILTRLNLDNGATLKIFELNLHSFGILVYPSGSIHFYHCGN
;
A
#
# COMPACT_ATOMS: atom_id res chain seq x y z
N MET A 1 10.44 -44.01 -20.12
CA MET A 1 10.33 -42.55 -20.30
C MET A 1 8.96 -42.09 -19.84
N ARG A 2 8.90 -41.26 -18.79
CA ARG A 2 8.02 -40.09 -18.63
C ARG A 2 8.26 -39.56 -17.21
N PHE A 3 9.08 -38.51 -17.16
CA PHE A 3 9.23 -37.66 -15.98
C PHE A 3 7.93 -36.87 -15.81
N SER A 4 7.28 -36.97 -14.66
CA SER A 4 6.39 -35.91 -14.19
C SER A 4 7.11 -35.17 -13.08
N LEU A 5 7.69 -34.05 -13.51
CA LEU A 5 8.18 -32.95 -12.67
C LEU A 5 7.00 -32.14 -12.13
N LEU A 6 7.31 -31.30 -11.14
CA LEU A 6 6.50 -30.23 -10.53
C LEU A 6 5.60 -30.70 -9.38
N GLY A 7 5.99 -30.56 -8.10
CA GLY A 7 6.95 -29.62 -7.52
C GLY A 7 6.20 -28.46 -6.86
N ALA A 8 6.33 -28.41 -5.54
CA ALA A 8 6.22 -27.22 -4.69
C ALA A 8 4.89 -26.44 -4.72
N LEU A 9 3.86 -26.98 -4.07
CA LEU A 9 2.95 -26.16 -3.28
C LEU A 9 3.59 -25.95 -1.89
N PHE A 10 4.62 -25.11 -1.85
CA PHE A 10 5.06 -24.50 -0.59
C PHE A 10 4.01 -23.46 -0.23
N LEU A 11 3.05 -23.85 0.61
CA LEU A 11 2.17 -22.94 1.32
C LEU A 11 3.03 -22.16 2.32
N PHE A 12 3.57 -21.02 1.90
CA PHE A 12 4.11 -20.05 2.85
C PHE A 12 2.93 -19.39 3.58
N SER A 13 2.36 -20.10 4.56
CA SER A 13 1.52 -19.50 5.59
C SER A 13 2.43 -18.70 6.52
N VAL A 14 2.88 -17.54 6.07
CA VAL A 14 3.34 -16.51 7.00
C VAL A 14 2.09 -16.00 7.70
N ASN A 15 1.96 -16.33 8.98
CA ASN A 15 1.04 -15.64 9.88
C ASN A 15 1.57 -14.22 10.02
N THR A 16 1.34 -13.37 9.02
CA THR A 16 1.53 -11.93 9.16
C THR A 16 0.39 -11.46 10.04
N TYR A 17 0.72 -11.08 11.27
CA TYR A 17 -0.11 -10.15 12.00
C TYR A 17 -0.23 -8.91 11.11
N ALA A 18 -1.29 -8.79 10.32
CA ALA A 18 -1.59 -7.55 9.61
C ALA A 18 -1.82 -6.49 10.68
N ILE A 19 -0.86 -5.58 10.83
CA ILE A 19 -0.91 -4.48 11.80
C ILE A 19 -1.81 -3.39 11.21
N GLY A 20 -3.09 -3.72 11.06
CA GLY A 20 -4.10 -2.88 10.40
C GLY A 20 -3.94 -2.80 8.88
N ASP A 21 -5.06 -2.56 8.21
CA ASP A 21 -5.11 -2.35 6.77
C ASP A 21 -5.59 -0.92 6.52
N ILE A 22 -4.99 -0.22 5.55
CA ILE A 22 -5.49 1.09 5.11
C ILE A 22 -6.18 0.89 3.76
N ASN A 23 -7.46 1.24 3.73
CA ASN A 23 -8.26 1.21 2.52
C ASN A 23 -8.52 2.63 2.03
N CYS A 24 -8.23 2.87 0.76
CA CYS A 24 -8.40 4.18 0.15
C CYS A 24 -9.17 4.08 -1.17
N GLU A 25 -10.12 4.98 -1.36
CA GLU A 25 -10.80 5.18 -2.63
C GLU A 25 -10.16 6.34 -3.38
N ARG A 26 -9.85 6.16 -4.66
CA ARG A 26 -9.29 7.22 -5.49
C ARG A 26 -10.32 8.33 -5.66
N SER A 27 -9.91 9.59 -5.63
CA SER A 27 -10.83 10.74 -5.65
C SER A 27 -11.71 10.84 -6.91
N ASP A 28 -11.41 10.08 -7.97
CA ASP A 28 -12.25 9.96 -9.16
C ASP A 28 -13.29 8.82 -9.09
N GLY A 29 -13.32 8.05 -8.01
CA GLY A 29 -14.24 6.92 -7.76
C GLY A 29 -13.92 5.65 -8.57
N ASN A 30 -12.80 5.62 -9.30
CA ASN A 30 -12.52 4.55 -10.27
C ASN A 30 -11.48 3.53 -9.79
N ALA A 31 -10.96 3.67 -8.57
CA ALA A 31 -9.99 2.74 -8.02
C ALA A 31 -10.04 2.60 -6.51
N LEU A 32 -9.72 1.40 -6.03
CA LEU A 32 -9.51 1.10 -4.62
C LEU A 32 -8.04 0.74 -4.42
N LEU A 33 -7.41 1.32 -3.40
CA LEU A 33 -6.04 1.09 -3.00
C LEU A 33 -6.03 0.53 -1.58
N GLU A 34 -5.27 -0.53 -1.38
CA GLU A 34 -5.12 -1.21 -0.09
C GLU A 34 -3.64 -1.25 0.31
N VAL A 35 -3.39 -1.01 1.59
CA VAL A 35 -2.07 -1.15 2.22
C VAL A 35 -2.16 -2.12 3.38
N GLU A 36 -1.40 -3.22 3.29
CA GLU A 36 -1.30 -4.24 4.32
C GLU A 36 0.09 -4.16 4.98
N TYR A 37 0.16 -3.93 6.29
CA TYR A 37 1.45 -3.89 7.00
C TYR A 37 1.96 -5.30 7.31
N ILE A 38 3.11 -5.66 6.73
CA ILE A 38 3.74 -6.98 6.87
C ILE A 38 4.58 -7.07 8.14
N ASN A 39 5.36 -6.02 8.42
CA ASN A 39 6.20 -5.86 9.61
C ASN A 39 6.49 -4.38 9.84
N ASP A 40 7.32 -4.04 10.83
CA ASP A 40 7.60 -2.66 11.26
C ASP A 40 8.20 -1.73 10.18
N THR A 41 8.67 -2.29 9.05
CA THR A 41 9.34 -1.54 7.98
C THR A 41 8.85 -1.86 6.57
N GLN A 42 7.99 -2.88 6.41
CA GLN A 42 7.51 -3.37 5.12
C GLN A 42 6.00 -3.46 5.06
N ALA A 43 5.44 -3.13 3.90
CA ALA A 43 4.02 -3.22 3.61
C ALA A 43 3.79 -3.77 2.19
N GLY A 44 2.65 -4.42 1.98
CA GLY A 44 2.08 -4.66 0.66
C GLY A 44 1.22 -3.47 0.26
N VAL A 45 1.29 -3.07 -1.01
CA VAL A 45 0.41 -2.07 -1.60
C VAL A 45 -0.23 -2.67 -2.84
N SER A 46 -1.55 -2.61 -2.91
CA SER A 46 -2.29 -3.04 -4.09
C SER A 46 -3.28 -1.98 -4.53
N GLU A 47 -3.61 -1.97 -5.83
CA GLU A 47 -4.67 -1.15 -6.37
C GLU A 47 -5.46 -1.94 -7.40
N VAL A 48 -6.78 -1.76 -7.37
CA VAL A 48 -7.71 -2.25 -8.39
C VAL A 48 -8.41 -1.05 -9.03
N SER A 49 -8.23 -0.88 -10.33
CA SER A 49 -8.86 0.13 -11.19
C SER A 49 -9.73 -0.57 -12.24
N GLY A 50 -11.04 -0.65 -12.03
CA GLY A 50 -11.93 -1.44 -12.89
C GLY A 50 -11.54 -2.93 -12.89
N ASP A 51 -11.24 -3.49 -14.06
CA ASP A 51 -10.82 -4.91 -14.21
C ASP A 51 -9.30 -5.11 -14.14
N VAL A 52 -8.53 -4.05 -13.92
CA VAL A 52 -7.06 -4.10 -13.89
C VAL A 52 -6.57 -3.90 -12.45
N GLY A 53 -5.78 -4.85 -11.95
CA GLY A 53 -5.19 -4.79 -10.62
C GLY A 53 -3.67 -4.98 -10.64
N TRP A 54 -2.98 -4.36 -9.69
CA TRP A 54 -1.56 -4.58 -9.43
C TRP A 54 -1.30 -4.65 -7.92
N ALA A 55 -0.23 -5.34 -7.54
CA ALA A 55 0.25 -5.41 -6.16
C ALA A 55 1.77 -5.43 -6.14
N VAL A 56 2.36 -4.70 -5.19
CA VAL A 56 3.81 -4.61 -4.99
C VAL A 56 4.14 -4.50 -3.51
N THR A 57 5.36 -4.87 -3.16
CA THR A 57 5.93 -4.59 -1.84
C THR A 57 6.45 -3.16 -1.75
N ALA A 58 6.49 -2.64 -0.54
CA ALA A 58 7.02 -1.33 -0.23
C ALA A 58 7.78 -1.33 1.09
N THR A 59 8.79 -0.46 1.18
CA THR A 59 9.37 -0.05 2.46
C THR A 59 8.65 1.19 2.95
N TYR A 60 8.40 1.31 4.25
CA TYR A 60 7.71 2.48 4.80
C TYR A 60 8.37 3.09 6.03
N GLU A 61 8.10 4.38 6.22
CA GLU A 61 8.46 5.16 7.40
C GLU A 61 7.24 5.97 7.88
N LYS A 62 7.09 6.11 9.21
CA LYS A 62 6.05 6.94 9.84
C LYS A 62 6.71 8.16 10.48
N LEU A 63 6.21 9.36 10.16
CA LEU A 63 6.69 10.62 10.71
C LEU A 63 5.54 11.40 11.32
N VAL A 64 5.72 11.88 12.54
CA VAL A 64 4.81 12.89 13.13
C VAL A 64 5.25 14.26 12.63
N LEU A 65 4.33 15.04 12.06
CA LEU A 65 4.68 16.37 11.57
C LEU A 65 4.99 17.32 12.75
N PRO A 66 6.18 17.95 12.78
CA PRO A 66 6.57 18.83 13.90
C PRO A 66 5.61 20.00 14.11
N THR A 67 4.99 20.49 13.03
CA THR A 67 4.05 21.62 13.04
C THR A 67 2.62 21.21 13.37
N LYS A 68 2.30 19.92 13.31
CA LYS A 68 0.97 19.34 13.58
C LYS A 68 1.16 17.98 14.26
N PRO A 69 1.32 17.95 15.60
CA PRO A 69 1.68 16.73 16.33
C PRO A 69 0.62 15.61 16.27
N ASN A 70 -0.61 15.95 15.87
CA ASN A 70 -1.68 14.98 15.65
C ASN A 70 -1.77 14.49 14.19
N THR A 71 -0.79 14.83 13.37
CA THR A 71 -0.72 14.40 11.98
C THR A 71 0.42 13.42 11.79
N ILE A 72 0.07 12.21 11.37
CA ILE A 72 1.01 11.15 11.01
C ILE A 72 1.12 11.14 9.48
N LEU A 73 2.34 11.21 8.98
CA LEU A 73 2.69 10.97 7.58
C LEU A 73 3.34 9.59 7.49
N THR A 74 2.70 8.67 6.79
CA THR A 74 3.29 7.41 6.37
C THR A 74 3.78 7.57 4.94
N ARG A 75 5.09 7.43 4.71
CA ARG A 75 5.68 7.37 3.37
C ARG A 75 6.01 5.92 3.05
N LEU A 76 5.52 5.45 1.90
CA LEU A 76 5.82 4.14 1.33
C LEU A 76 6.57 4.31 0.01
N ASN A 77 7.75 3.69 -0.08
CA ASN A 77 8.52 3.60 -1.32
C ASN A 77 8.28 2.20 -1.90
N LEU A 78 7.56 2.14 -3.02
CA LEU A 78 7.13 0.90 -3.66
C LEU A 78 8.26 0.34 -4.54
N ASP A 79 8.36 -0.98 -4.65
CA ASP A 79 9.41 -1.65 -5.42
C ASP A 79 9.34 -1.39 -6.93
N ASN A 80 8.18 -0.94 -7.43
CA ASN A 80 8.01 -0.46 -8.81
C ASN A 80 8.52 0.99 -9.01
N GLY A 81 9.10 1.61 -7.99
CA GLY A 81 9.63 2.97 -8.00
C GLY A 81 8.61 4.06 -7.70
N ALA A 82 7.33 3.73 -7.52
CA ALA A 82 6.31 4.70 -7.11
C ALA A 82 6.47 5.07 -5.63
N THR A 83 5.93 6.22 -5.25
CA THR A 83 5.88 6.67 -3.84
C THR A 83 4.44 6.94 -3.44
N LEU A 84 3.98 6.28 -2.39
CA LEU A 84 2.70 6.55 -1.75
C LEU A 84 2.93 7.32 -0.44
N LYS A 85 2.18 8.40 -0.24
CA LYS A 85 2.18 9.17 1.01
C LYS A 85 0.77 9.18 1.57
N ILE A 86 0.61 8.68 2.78
CA ILE A 86 -0.67 8.70 3.51
C ILE A 86 -0.54 9.66 4.66
N PHE A 87 -1.48 10.59 4.76
CA PHE A 87 -1.53 11.59 5.79
C PHE A 87 -2.78 11.35 6.62
N GLU A 88 -2.59 11.05 7.90
CA GLU A 88 -3.66 10.82 8.86
C GLU A 88 -3.88 12.13 9.65
N LEU A 89 -5.00 12.79 9.40
CA LEU A 89 -5.41 14.07 9.97
C LEU A 89 -6.63 13.90 10.89
N ASN A 90 -6.45 13.49 12.14
CA ASN A 90 -7.53 13.24 13.10
C ASN A 90 -8.65 12.32 12.54
N LEU A 91 -9.70 12.90 11.95
CA LEU A 91 -10.88 12.21 11.41
C LEU A 91 -10.82 11.96 9.89
N HIS A 92 -9.77 12.44 9.22
CA HIS A 92 -9.64 12.34 7.78
C HIS A 92 -8.26 11.79 7.42
N SER A 93 -8.21 10.86 6.47
CA SER A 93 -6.94 10.39 5.92
C SER A 93 -6.92 10.59 4.40
N PHE A 94 -5.77 11.00 3.88
CA PHE A 94 -5.60 11.21 2.43
C PHE A 94 -4.31 10.58 1.92
N GLY A 95 -4.41 9.93 0.77
CA GLY A 95 -3.30 9.28 0.07
C GLY A 95 -2.88 10.08 -1.16
N ILE A 96 -1.58 10.11 -1.45
CA ILE A 96 -1.02 10.63 -2.69
C ILE A 96 -0.06 9.59 -3.26
N LEU A 97 -0.40 9.01 -4.40
CA LEU A 97 0.45 8.08 -5.14
C LEU A 97 1.12 8.82 -6.30
N VAL A 98 2.45 8.77 -6.36
CA VAL A 98 3.27 9.38 -7.42
C VAL A 98 4.04 8.28 -8.13
N TYR A 99 3.77 8.10 -9.42
CA TYR A 99 4.47 7.14 -10.26
C TYR A 99 5.79 7.71 -10.81
N PRO A 100 6.77 6.85 -11.18
CA PRO A 100 8.02 7.30 -11.83
C PRO A 100 7.81 8.09 -13.12
N SER A 101 6.69 7.86 -13.82
CA SER A 101 6.28 8.60 -15.01
C SER A 101 5.88 10.06 -14.74
N GLY A 102 5.70 10.43 -13.47
CA GLY A 102 5.18 11.72 -13.04
C GLY A 102 3.66 11.77 -12.86
N SER A 103 2.93 10.69 -13.16
CA SER A 103 1.49 10.60 -12.88
C SER A 103 1.21 10.65 -11.38
N ILE A 104 0.22 11.44 -10.96
CA ILE A 104 -0.16 11.63 -9.56
C ILE A 104 -1.63 11.28 -9.39
N HIS A 105 -1.92 10.44 -8.39
CA HIS A 105 -3.27 10.05 -8.02
C HIS A 105 -3.54 10.36 -6.55
N PHE A 106 -4.75 10.83 -6.26
CA PHE A 106 -5.20 11.23 -4.94
C PHE A 106 -6.25 10.25 -4.43
N TYR A 107 -6.18 9.92 -3.15
CA TYR A 107 -7.10 8.97 -2.52
C TYR A 107 -7.66 9.54 -1.22
N HIS A 108 -8.91 9.21 -0.95
CA HIS A 108 -9.54 9.37 0.35
C HIS A 108 -9.40 8.05 1.09
N CYS A 109 -8.67 8.07 2.20
CA CYS A 109 -8.43 6.88 3.01
C CYS A 109 -9.38 6.87 4.20
N GLY A 110 -10.01 5.72 4.41
CA GLY A 110 -10.80 5.42 5.59
C GLY A 110 -10.11 4.35 6.45
N ASN A 111 -10.44 4.33 7.73
CA ASN A 111 -10.26 3.15 8.59
C ASN A 111 -11.54 2.34 8.61
#